data_AF-A0AAQ3SPV4-F1
#
_entry.id   AF-A0AAQ3SPV4-F1
#
_cell.length_a   1.000
_cell.length_b   1.000
_cell.length_c   1.000
_cell.angle_alpha   90.00
_cell.angle_beta   90.00
_cell.angle_gamma   90.00
#
_symmetry.space_group_name_H-M   'P 1'
#
loop_
_entity.id
_entity.type
_entity.pdbx_description
1 polymer ?
#
loop_
_entity_poly.entity_id
_entity_poly.type
_entity_poly.pdbx_seq_one_letter_code
_entity_poly.pdbx_strand_id
1 'polypeptide(L)'
;MQGQMERKVALCGAFAISNLLELEGGKVMAGTDENGVPNERSASILGQYLGSLAESQTFAPLHIARWDHKLFDSYKKQIIKDVEEKIVFPLQTIQLTRVWILRTINNRWRAYKSKLKKQYFNREERTLDQIIPGRPRTVNEHQWRALVGIWCQETHKDQSFEKLKRRRESIRMVIYHLKILMRRSMM
;
A
#
# COMPACT_ATOMS: atom_id res chain seq x y z
N MET A 1 38.61 23.38 16.20
CA MET A 1 37.55 23.57 17.22
C MET A 1 36.24 23.09 16.64
N GLN A 2 35.82 21.88 16.98
CA GLN A 2 34.53 21.32 16.55
C GLN A 2 33.41 21.92 17.40
N GLY A 3 32.61 22.80 16.80
CA GLY A 3 31.36 23.26 17.39
C GLY A 3 30.34 22.12 17.39
N GLN A 4 29.96 21.65 18.57
CA GLN A 4 28.87 20.69 18.72
C GLN A 4 27.57 21.36 18.27
N MET A 5 27.01 20.87 17.16
CA MET A 5 25.66 21.24 16.74
C MET A 5 24.68 20.49 17.65
N GLU A 6 24.25 21.14 18.73
CA GLU A 6 23.19 20.65 19.61
C GLU A 6 21.93 20.36 18.79
N ARG A 7 21.63 19.07 18.60
CA ARG A 7 20.38 18.62 17.99
C ARG A 7 19.25 18.90 18.99
N LYS A 8 18.55 20.02 18.83
CA LYS A 8 17.36 20.33 19.61
C LYS A 8 16.28 19.26 19.35
N VAL A 9 15.94 18.51 20.40
CA VAL A 9 14.81 17.58 20.40
C VAL A 9 13.60 18.36 20.92
N ALA A 10 12.61 18.59 20.06
CA ALA A 10 11.38 19.26 20.45
C ALA A 10 10.32 18.22 20.82
N LEU A 11 9.58 18.47 21.91
CA LEU A 11 8.39 17.69 22.25
C LEU A 11 7.27 18.03 21.27
N CYS A 12 6.48 17.03 20.87
CA CYS A 12 5.45 17.14 19.83
C CYS A 12 4.28 18.12 20.16
N GLY A 13 4.33 18.81 21.31
CA GLY A 13 3.26 19.69 21.81
C GLY A 13 2.91 20.89 20.92
N ALA A 14 3.78 21.32 19.99
CA ALA A 14 3.58 22.51 19.15
C ALA A 14 3.89 22.31 17.64
N PHE A 15 4.02 21.08 17.15
CA PHE A 15 4.46 20.81 15.77
C PHE A 15 3.29 20.60 14.78
N ALA A 16 3.30 21.31 13.65
CA ALA A 16 2.39 21.10 12.51
C ALA A 16 3.04 20.22 11.42
N ILE A 17 2.24 19.74 10.46
CA ILE A 17 2.71 18.85 9.38
C ILE A 17 3.64 19.56 8.40
N SER A 18 3.37 20.83 8.08
CA SER A 18 4.27 21.69 7.31
C SER A 18 5.67 21.67 7.90
N ASN A 19 5.76 21.78 9.22
CA ASN A 19 7.04 21.81 9.94
C ASN A 19 7.78 20.46 9.88
N LEU A 20 7.06 19.33 9.73
CA LEU A 20 7.69 18.00 9.58
C LEU A 20 8.18 17.77 8.14
N LEU A 21 7.45 18.28 7.14
CA LEU A 21 7.83 18.21 5.72
C LEU A 21 9.01 19.13 5.39
N GLU A 22 9.11 20.28 6.08
CA GLU A 22 10.16 21.30 5.92
C GLU A 22 11.33 21.14 6.91
N LEU A 23 11.35 20.05 7.69
CA LEU A 23 12.33 19.86 8.77
C LEU A 23 13.74 19.57 8.21
N GLU A 24 14.55 20.61 8.01
CA GLU A 24 15.98 20.50 7.70
C GLU A 24 16.82 20.61 8.99
N GLY A 25 16.86 19.52 9.76
CA GLY A 25 17.64 19.42 11.00
C GLY A 25 16.83 19.67 12.28
N GLY A 26 17.10 18.85 13.30
CA GLY A 26 16.27 18.70 14.51
C GLY A 26 15.43 17.42 14.45
N LYS A 27 14.99 16.89 15.60
CA LYS A 27 14.08 15.72 15.62
C LYS A 27 12.95 15.94 16.61
N VAL A 28 11.74 15.49 16.25
CA VAL A 28 10.59 15.52 17.15
C VAL A 28 10.54 14.21 17.93
N MET A 29 10.43 14.25 19.26
CA MET A 29 10.23 13.02 20.03
C MET A 29 8.75 12.66 20.06
N ALA A 30 8.43 11.43 19.62
CA ALA A 30 7.09 10.86 19.70
C ALA A 30 7.08 9.75 20.75
N GLY A 31 6.26 9.91 21.80
CA GLY A 31 6.02 8.83 22.76
C GLY A 31 5.19 7.71 22.13
N THR A 32 5.49 6.47 22.47
CA THR A 32 4.79 5.27 21.99
C THR A 32 4.20 4.48 23.15
N ASP A 33 3.13 3.74 22.89
CA ASP A 33 2.63 2.71 23.81
C ASP A 33 3.50 1.44 23.80
N GLU A 34 3.09 0.43 24.58
CA GLU A 34 3.76 -0.88 24.66
C GLU A 34 3.83 -1.64 23.33
N ASN A 35 2.95 -1.31 22.38
CA ASN A 35 2.89 -1.91 21.05
C ASN A 35 3.69 -1.10 20.01
N GLY A 36 4.42 -0.06 20.43
CA GLY A 36 5.16 0.84 19.56
C GLY A 36 4.30 1.75 18.71
N VAL A 37 3.01 1.90 19.04
CA VAL A 37 2.09 2.82 18.38
C VAL A 37 2.29 4.22 18.98
N PRO A 38 2.46 5.27 18.15
CA PRO A 38 2.58 6.63 18.66
C PRO A 38 1.33 7.07 19.44
N ASN A 39 1.51 7.98 20.40
CA ASN A 39 0.39 8.60 21.13
C ASN A 39 -0.56 9.36 20.19
N GLU A 40 -1.82 9.59 20.61
CA GLU A 40 -2.93 10.01 19.73
C GLU A 40 -2.62 11.20 18.80
N ARG A 41 -2.03 12.29 19.32
CA ARG A 41 -1.66 13.45 18.49
C ARG A 41 -0.45 13.18 17.58
N SER A 42 0.59 12.51 18.08
CA SER A 42 1.75 12.13 17.26
C SER A 42 1.35 11.12 16.18
N ALA A 43 0.39 10.25 16.47
CA ALA A 43 -0.16 9.27 15.54
C ALA A 43 -0.96 9.94 14.42
N SER A 44 -1.67 11.04 14.69
CA SER A 44 -2.36 11.81 13.66
C SER A 44 -1.37 12.50 12.70
N ILE A 45 -0.38 13.21 13.25
CA ILE A 45 0.65 13.91 12.44
C ILE A 45 1.48 12.90 11.65
N LEU A 46 1.98 11.85 12.31
CA LEU A 46 2.71 10.78 11.66
C LEU A 46 1.82 10.05 10.65
N GLY A 47 0.56 9.77 10.97
CA GLY A 47 -0.38 9.12 10.06
C GLY A 47 -0.58 9.89 8.75
N GLN A 48 -0.64 11.22 8.82
CA GLN A 48 -0.73 12.08 7.62
C GLN A 48 0.57 12.07 6.83
N TYR A 49 1.72 12.15 7.51
CA TYR A 49 3.04 12.03 6.88
C TYR A 49 3.23 10.68 6.19
N LEU A 50 2.88 9.58 6.85
CA LEU A 50 2.92 8.24 6.26
C LEU A 50 1.96 8.12 5.06
N GLY A 51 0.85 8.87 5.07
CA GLY A 51 -0.05 9.01 3.94
C GLY A 51 0.65 9.63 2.72
N SER A 52 1.39 10.72 2.90
CA SER A 52 2.13 11.36 1.79
C SER A 52 3.25 10.47 1.27
N LEU A 53 3.95 9.73 2.13
CA LEU A 53 4.95 8.74 1.71
C LEU A 53 4.31 7.60 0.90
N ALA A 54 3.11 7.16 1.27
CA ALA A 54 2.40 6.08 0.58
C ALA A 54 1.90 6.46 -0.82
N GLU A 55 1.70 7.76 -1.07
CA GLU A 55 1.34 8.30 -2.39
C GLU A 55 2.58 8.76 -3.19
N SER A 56 3.74 8.86 -2.54
CA SER A 56 4.99 9.26 -3.18
C SER A 56 5.54 8.16 -4.08
N GLN A 57 5.84 8.55 -5.32
CA GLN A 57 6.43 7.66 -6.32
C GLN A 57 7.83 7.17 -5.92
N THR A 58 8.53 7.94 -5.08
CA THR A 58 9.90 7.68 -4.63
C THR A 58 9.93 6.66 -3.49
N PHE A 59 8.93 6.67 -2.60
CA PHE A 59 8.88 5.80 -1.42
C PHE A 59 7.96 4.59 -1.63
N ALA A 60 6.87 4.75 -2.38
CA ALA A 60 5.84 3.73 -2.55
C ALA A 60 5.51 3.52 -4.05
N PRO A 61 6.46 2.98 -4.83
CA PRO A 61 6.30 2.81 -6.27
C PRO A 61 5.06 1.98 -6.63
N LEU A 62 4.34 2.45 -7.65
CA LEU A 62 3.11 1.80 -8.11
C LEU A 62 3.36 0.63 -9.08
N HIS A 63 4.51 0.64 -9.77
CA HIS A 63 4.90 -0.38 -10.74
C HIS A 63 5.21 -1.75 -10.13
N ILE A 64 5.36 -1.83 -8.81
CA ILE A 64 5.53 -3.10 -8.10
C ILE A 64 4.15 -3.62 -7.68
N ALA A 65 3.83 -4.86 -8.03
CA ALA A 65 2.51 -5.44 -7.79
C ALA A 65 2.20 -5.62 -6.29
N ARG A 66 3.15 -6.17 -5.53
CA ARG A 66 2.93 -6.56 -4.13
C ARG A 66 3.96 -5.95 -3.18
N TRP A 67 3.50 -5.57 -1.99
CA TRP A 67 4.32 -4.97 -0.92
C TRP A 67 5.36 -5.94 -0.34
N ASP A 68 5.06 -7.23 -0.35
CA ASP A 68 5.95 -8.31 0.12
C ASP A 68 7.02 -8.69 -0.92
N HIS A 69 7.03 -8.07 -2.10
CA HIS A 69 8.03 -8.34 -3.13
C HIS A 69 9.41 -7.81 -2.73
N LYS A 70 10.48 -8.54 -3.03
CA LYS A 70 11.87 -8.19 -2.66
C LYS A 70 12.32 -6.83 -3.20
N LEU A 71 11.78 -6.40 -4.35
CA LEU A 71 12.04 -5.07 -4.92
C LEU A 71 11.62 -3.93 -3.98
N PHE A 72 10.69 -4.17 -3.04
CA PHE A 72 10.29 -3.18 -2.05
C PHE A 72 11.27 -3.04 -0.88
N ASP A 73 12.25 -3.93 -0.73
CA ASP A 73 13.07 -3.97 0.49
C ASP A 73 13.98 -2.74 0.61
N SER A 74 14.48 -2.20 -0.50
CA SER A 74 15.21 -0.92 -0.51
C SER A 74 14.31 0.25 -0.10
N TYR A 75 13.09 0.31 -0.64
CA TYR A 75 12.11 1.34 -0.33
C TYR A 75 11.67 1.29 1.14
N LYS A 76 11.44 0.09 1.70
CA LYS A 76 11.12 -0.08 3.13
C LYS A 76 12.24 0.48 4.01
N LYS A 77 13.51 0.20 3.68
CA LYS A 77 14.66 0.75 4.40
C LYS A 77 14.73 2.28 4.27
N GLN A 78 14.48 2.81 3.07
CA GLN A 78 14.46 4.25 2.82
C GLN A 78 13.35 4.96 3.60
N ILE A 79 12.15 4.40 3.63
CA ILE A 79 11.02 4.89 4.44
C ILE A 79 11.40 4.97 5.91
N ILE A 80 11.94 3.88 6.48
CA ILE A 80 12.31 3.87 7.90
C ILE A 80 13.37 4.92 8.19
N LYS A 81 14.41 5.00 7.35
CA LYS A 81 15.47 6.00 7.48
C LYS A 81 14.90 7.43 7.47
N ASP A 82 14.04 7.73 6.50
CA ASP A 82 13.44 9.05 6.33
C ASP A 82 12.55 9.45 7.52
N VAL A 83 11.74 8.51 8.05
CA VAL A 83 10.91 8.76 9.23
C VAL A 83 11.78 8.97 10.47
N GLU A 84 12.82 8.17 10.68
CA GLU A 84 13.72 8.26 11.83
C GLU A 84 14.69 9.45 11.79
N GLU A 85 14.90 10.02 10.60
CA GLU A 85 15.60 11.30 10.44
C GLU A 85 14.78 12.45 11.01
N LYS A 86 13.44 12.39 10.89
CA LYS A 86 12.51 13.45 11.31
C LYS A 86 11.97 13.25 12.73
N ILE A 87 11.81 12.00 13.17
CA ILE A 87 11.15 11.63 14.43
C ILE A 87 12.02 10.67 15.24
N VAL A 88 12.16 10.94 16.54
CA VAL A 88 12.77 10.01 17.50
C VAL A 88 11.67 9.22 18.19
N PHE A 89 11.83 7.89 18.23
CA PHE A 89 11.00 6.99 19.00
C PHE A 89 11.81 6.37 20.16
N PRO A 90 11.14 5.89 21.22
CA PRO A 90 11.81 5.21 22.33
C PRO A 90 12.56 3.96 21.86
N LEU A 91 13.76 3.73 22.40
CA LEU A 91 14.59 2.57 22.03
C LEU A 91 13.93 1.24 22.38
N GLN A 92 13.09 1.21 23.41
CA GLN A 92 12.40 0.00 23.87
C GLN A 92 11.39 -0.50 22.83
N THR A 93 10.80 0.41 22.06
CA THR A 93 9.66 0.14 21.16
C THR A 93 10.00 0.35 19.69
N ILE A 94 11.20 0.85 19.35
CA ILE A 94 11.60 1.23 17.99
C ILE A 94 11.32 0.16 16.94
N GLN A 95 11.56 -1.12 17.26
CA GLN A 95 11.32 -2.23 16.33
C GLN A 95 9.83 -2.43 16.05
N LEU A 96 8.99 -2.33 17.08
CA LEU A 96 7.53 -2.40 16.95
C LEU A 96 7.00 -1.20 16.14
N THR A 97 7.55 -0.01 16.40
CA THR A 97 7.21 1.20 15.65
C THR A 97 7.57 1.09 14.18
N ARG A 98 8.75 0.54 13.83
CA ARG A 98 9.13 0.26 12.43
C ARG A 98 8.12 -0.65 11.73
N VAL A 99 7.69 -1.72 12.39
CA VAL A 99 6.67 -2.64 11.86
C VAL A 99 5.34 -1.91 11.66
N TRP A 100 4.93 -1.09 12.63
CA TRP A 100 3.71 -0.28 12.53
C TRP A 100 3.78 0.72 11.36
N ILE A 101 4.88 1.45 11.20
CA ILE A 101 5.12 2.39 10.09
C ILE A 101 4.92 1.71 8.74
N LEU A 102 5.60 0.58 8.52
CA LEU A 102 5.52 -0.15 7.25
C LEU A 102 4.12 -0.72 7.00
N ARG A 103 3.43 -1.19 8.04
CA ARG A 103 2.05 -1.66 7.94
C ARG A 103 1.09 -0.52 7.56
N THR A 104 1.23 0.64 8.19
CA THR A 104 0.41 1.82 7.91
C THR A 104 0.60 2.29 6.47
N ILE A 105 1.85 2.39 6.00
CA ILE A 105 2.13 2.76 4.62
C ILE A 105 1.58 1.74 3.64
N ASN A 106 1.76 0.43 3.88
CA ASN A 106 1.20 -0.61 3.02
C ASN A 106 -0.33 -0.45 2.87
N ASN A 107 -1.04 -0.25 3.99
CA ASN A 107 -2.49 -0.06 3.98
C ASN A 107 -2.88 1.18 3.15
N ARG A 108 -2.18 2.30 3.33
CA ARG A 108 -2.41 3.55 2.59
C ARG A 108 -2.09 3.39 1.09
N TRP A 109 -1.00 2.73 0.76
CA TRP A 109 -0.58 2.46 -0.62
C TRP A 109 -1.60 1.57 -1.36
N ARG A 110 -2.13 0.54 -0.69
CA ARG A 110 -3.21 -0.30 -1.23
C ARG A 110 -4.50 0.48 -1.42
N ALA A 111 -4.86 1.33 -0.46
CA ALA A 111 -6.03 2.20 -0.57
C ALA A 111 -5.88 3.19 -1.73
N TYR A 112 -4.69 3.77 -1.91
CA TYR A 112 -4.37 4.66 -3.02
C TYR A 112 -4.48 3.95 -4.37
N LYS A 113 -3.91 2.75 -4.52
CA LYS A 113 -4.10 1.90 -5.72
C LYS A 113 -5.57 1.60 -5.99
N SER A 114 -6.34 1.28 -4.96
CA SER A 114 -7.79 1.02 -5.09
C SER A 114 -8.54 2.26 -5.58
N LYS A 115 -8.24 3.44 -5.01
CA LYS A 115 -8.79 4.73 -5.45
C LYS A 115 -8.47 4.99 -6.92
N LEU A 116 -7.21 4.78 -7.34
CA LEU A 116 -6.80 4.94 -8.73
C LEU A 116 -7.53 3.95 -9.65
N LYS A 117 -7.63 2.68 -9.27
CA LYS A 117 -8.33 1.65 -10.06
C LYS A 117 -9.79 2.04 -10.28
N LYS A 118 -10.49 2.44 -9.21
CA LYS A 118 -11.90 2.86 -9.26
C LYS A 118 -12.15 4.10 -10.13
N GLN A 119 -11.22 5.05 -10.13
CA GLN A 119 -11.41 6.33 -10.83
C GLN A 119 -10.99 6.29 -12.31
N TYR A 120 -9.96 5.49 -12.63
CA TYR A 120 -9.28 5.59 -13.93
C TYR A 120 -9.26 4.26 -14.71
N PHE A 121 -9.48 3.12 -14.06
CA PHE A 121 -9.43 1.80 -14.71
C PHE A 121 -10.85 1.25 -15.00
N ASN A 122 -11.66 2.05 -15.70
CA ASN A 122 -13.02 1.67 -16.13
C ASN A 122 -12.96 0.90 -17.46
N ARG A 123 -12.52 -0.36 -17.43
CA ARG A 123 -12.38 -1.21 -18.62
C ARG A 123 -13.70 -1.59 -19.31
N GLU A 124 -14.83 -1.36 -18.66
CA GLU A 124 -16.17 -1.53 -19.26
C GLU A 124 -16.53 -0.38 -20.20
N GLU A 125 -16.00 0.82 -19.93
CA GLU A 125 -16.32 2.05 -20.67
C GLU A 125 -15.18 2.53 -21.58
N ARG A 126 -13.92 2.20 -21.23
CA ARG A 126 -12.73 2.75 -21.88
C ARG A 126 -11.73 1.69 -22.29
N THR A 127 -11.13 1.89 -23.47
CA THR A 127 -10.03 1.05 -23.96
C THR A 127 -8.71 1.42 -23.28
N LEU A 128 -7.67 0.56 -23.41
CA LEU A 128 -6.35 0.87 -22.86
C LEU A 128 -5.74 2.12 -23.49
N ASP A 129 -5.98 2.32 -24.79
CA ASP A 129 -5.50 3.50 -25.54
C ASP A 129 -6.14 4.80 -25.05
N GLN A 130 -7.26 4.73 -24.32
CA GLN A 130 -7.89 5.87 -23.65
C GLN A 130 -7.45 5.99 -22.18
N ILE A 131 -7.24 4.87 -21.48
CA ILE A 131 -6.86 4.83 -20.06
C ILE A 131 -5.40 5.25 -19.83
N ILE A 132 -4.48 4.82 -20.70
CA ILE A 132 -3.05 5.15 -20.58
C ILE A 132 -2.81 6.67 -20.67
N PRO A 133 -3.34 7.41 -21.67
CA PRO A 133 -3.18 8.87 -21.72
C PRO A 133 -4.00 9.60 -20.66
N GLY A 134 -5.12 9.03 -20.19
CA GLY A 134 -5.97 9.59 -19.11
C GLY A 134 -5.39 9.53 -17.69
N ARG A 135 -4.06 9.45 -17.57
CA ARG A 135 -3.32 9.30 -16.31
C ARG A 135 -3.52 10.50 -15.36
N PRO A 136 -3.60 10.29 -14.04
CA PRO A 136 -3.50 11.38 -13.07
C PRO A 136 -2.15 12.11 -13.19
N ARG A 137 -2.16 13.45 -13.15
CA ARG A 137 -0.93 14.27 -13.23
C ARG A 137 0.10 13.95 -12.14
N THR A 138 -0.37 13.52 -10.98
CA THR A 138 0.46 13.19 -9.81
C THR A 138 1.17 11.84 -9.94
N VAL A 139 0.85 11.03 -10.94
CA VAL A 139 1.43 9.69 -11.16
C VAL A 139 2.40 9.74 -12.34
N ASN A 140 3.57 9.13 -12.18
CA ASN A 140 4.55 9.00 -13.26
C ASN A 140 4.07 8.03 -14.34
N GLU A 141 4.39 8.36 -15.58
CA GLU A 141 3.96 7.63 -16.77
C GLU A 141 4.37 6.16 -16.79
N HIS A 142 5.64 5.91 -16.53
CA HIS A 142 6.19 4.56 -16.51
C HIS A 142 5.50 3.73 -15.42
N GLN A 143 5.35 4.31 -14.22
CA GLN A 143 4.67 3.62 -13.14
C GLN A 143 3.18 3.36 -13.45
N TRP A 144 2.52 4.30 -14.12
CA TRP A 144 1.13 4.16 -14.52
C TRP A 144 0.90 3.01 -15.51
N ARG A 145 1.69 2.95 -16.59
CA ARG A 145 1.57 1.87 -17.59
C ARG A 145 1.79 0.50 -16.95
N ALA A 146 2.80 0.38 -16.09
CA ALA A 146 3.07 -0.86 -15.36
C ALA A 146 1.89 -1.24 -14.44
N LEU A 147 1.34 -0.27 -13.69
CA LEU A 147 0.19 -0.48 -12.80
C LEU A 147 -1.05 -0.95 -13.57
N VAL A 148 -1.36 -0.31 -14.70
CA VAL A 148 -2.47 -0.70 -15.58
C VAL A 148 -2.26 -2.12 -16.11
N GLY A 149 -1.03 -2.46 -16.52
CA GLY A 149 -0.66 -3.81 -16.96
C GLY A 149 -0.90 -4.87 -15.88
N ILE A 150 -0.55 -4.58 -14.61
CA ILE A 150 -0.84 -5.45 -13.46
C ILE A 150 -2.34 -5.70 -13.33
N TRP A 151 -3.16 -4.64 -13.38
CA TRP A 151 -4.61 -4.79 -13.27
C TRP A 151 -5.24 -5.56 -14.42
N CYS A 152 -4.73 -5.40 -15.65
CA CYS A 152 -5.17 -6.23 -16.77
C CYS A 152 -4.90 -7.71 -16.49
N GLN A 153 -3.70 -8.07 -16.03
CA GLN A 153 -3.36 -9.45 -15.70
C GLN A 153 -4.25 -10.01 -14.57
N GLU A 154 -4.58 -9.22 -13.56
CA GLU A 154 -5.52 -9.60 -12.49
C GLU A 154 -6.91 -9.91 -13.07
N THR A 155 -7.47 -8.99 -13.88
CA THR A 155 -8.82 -9.20 -14.47
C THR A 155 -8.89 -10.44 -15.35
N HIS A 156 -7.83 -10.74 -16.12
CA HIS A 156 -7.77 -11.96 -16.92
C HIS A 156 -7.73 -13.22 -16.06
N LYS A 157 -7.01 -13.21 -14.93
CA LYS A 157 -6.98 -14.34 -13.99
C LYS A 157 -8.35 -14.58 -13.36
N ASP A 158 -9.03 -13.52 -12.92
CA ASP A 158 -10.37 -13.63 -12.31
C ASP A 158 -11.38 -14.23 -13.30
N GLN A 159 -11.38 -13.77 -14.56
CA GLN A 159 -12.23 -14.33 -15.60
C GLN A 159 -11.92 -15.80 -15.90
N SER A 160 -10.64 -16.19 -15.91
CA SER A 160 -10.23 -17.58 -16.13
C SER A 160 -10.68 -18.50 -14.99
N PHE A 161 -10.59 -18.02 -13.75
CA PHE A 161 -11.03 -18.74 -12.56
C PHE A 161 -12.55 -18.94 -12.57
N GLU A 162 -13.33 -17.91 -12.91
CA GLU A 162 -14.79 -18.01 -13.02
C GLU A 162 -15.25 -18.95 -14.14
N LYS A 163 -14.51 -19.03 -15.26
CA LYS A 163 -14.77 -20.05 -16.30
C LYS A 163 -14.51 -21.47 -15.78
N LEU A 164 -13.43 -21.68 -15.04
CA LEU A 164 -13.11 -22.99 -14.44
C LEU A 164 -14.16 -23.42 -13.41
N LYS A 165 -14.61 -22.49 -12.57
CA LYS A 165 -15.68 -22.73 -11.58
C LYS A 165 -16.97 -23.18 -12.25
N ARG A 166 -17.45 -22.43 -13.26
CA ARG A 166 -18.63 -22.80 -14.07
C ARG A 166 -18.51 -24.18 -14.71
N ARG A 167 -17.35 -24.52 -15.26
CA ARG A 167 -17.10 -25.85 -15.86
C ARG A 167 -17.20 -26.98 -14.83
N ARG A 168 -16.67 -26.78 -13.62
CA ARG A 168 -16.79 -27.76 -12.52
C ARG A 168 -18.24 -27.96 -12.08
N GLU A 169 -18.99 -26.87 -11.96
CA GLU A 169 -20.42 -26.91 -11.61
C GLU A 169 -21.23 -27.67 -12.66
N SER A 170 -21.00 -27.39 -13.95
CA SER A 170 -21.65 -28.08 -15.05
C SER A 170 -21.38 -29.59 -15.05
N ILE A 171 -20.12 -30.01 -14.87
CA ILE A 171 -19.76 -31.44 -14.76
C ILE A 171 -20.45 -32.09 -13.55
N ARG A 172 -20.47 -31.41 -12.40
CA ARG A 172 -21.14 -31.90 -11.19
C ARG A 172 -22.63 -32.15 -11.44
N MET A 173 -23.31 -31.26 -12.16
CA MET A 173 -24.73 -31.42 -12.51
C MET A 173 -24.98 -32.59 -13.45
N VAL A 174 -24.12 -32.81 -14.45
CA VAL A 174 -24.23 -33.96 -15.36
C VAL A 174 -24.07 -35.27 -14.59
N ILE A 175 -23.06 -35.38 -13.72
CA ILE A 175 -22.84 -36.57 -12.88
C ILE A 175 -24.05 -36.84 -11.97
N TYR A 176 -24.63 -35.80 -11.39
CA TYR A 176 -25.83 -35.92 -10.55
C TYR A 176 -27.02 -36.51 -11.34
N HIS A 177 -27.27 -36.01 -12.55
CA HIS A 177 -28.34 -36.53 -13.40
C HIS A 177 -28.10 -37.98 -13.83
N LEU A 178 -26.87 -38.34 -14.21
CA LEU A 178 -26.51 -39.73 -14.54
C LEU A 178 -26.73 -40.67 -13.35
N LYS A 179 -26.38 -40.25 -12.13
CA LYS A 179 -26.65 -41.03 -10.90
C LYS A 179 -28.14 -41.25 -10.67
N ILE A 180 -28.99 -40.26 -10.93
CA ILE A 180 -30.45 -40.41 -10.83
C ILE A 180 -30.98 -41.39 -11.89
N LEU A 181 -30.54 -41.25 -13.14
CA LEU A 181 -30.97 -42.13 -14.24
C LEU A 181 -30.58 -43.59 -13.97
N MET A 182 -29.35 -43.84 -13.53
CA MET A 182 -28.90 -45.18 -13.17
C MET A 182 -29.71 -45.78 -12.00
N ARG A 183 -30.08 -44.98 -10.99
CA ARG A 183 -30.94 -45.45 -9.89
C ARG A 183 -32.35 -45.78 -10.34
N ARG A 184 -32.92 -45.03 -11.29
CA ARG A 184 -34.26 -45.29 -11.84
C ARG A 184 -34.31 -46.51 -12.75
N SER A 185 -33.21 -46.83 -13.44
CA SER A 185 -33.12 -48.01 -14.31
C SER A 185 -32.90 -49.33 -13.55
N MET A 186 -32.59 -49.28 -12.25
CA MET A 186 -32.35 -50.43 -11.38
C MET A 186 -33.54 -50.77 -10.47
N MET A 187 -34.65 -50.03 -10.57
CA MET A 187 -35.95 -50.34 -9.96
C MET A 187 -36.91 -50.84 -11.03
#